data_AF-A0A2P7QXK6-F1
#
_entry.id   AF-A0A2P7QXK6-F1
#
_cell.length_a   1.000
_cell.length_b   1.000
_cell.length_c   1.000
_cell.angle_alpha   90.00
_cell.angle_beta   90.00
_cell.angle_gamma   90.00
#
_symmetry.space_group_name_H-M   'P 1'
#
loop_
_entity.id
_entity.type
_entity.pdbx_description
1 polymer ?
#
loop_
_entity_poly.entity_id
_entity_poly.type
_entity_poly.pdbx_seq_one_letter_code
_entity_poly.pdbx_strand_id
1 'polypeptide(L)'
;MAVVTDPDTGIKQETTKPAPDVQNNDDDVVVSFDSIIYDGSNNRLIQSDTRTVYCSCDYQNGLQSTRRPARPYSLPNGVYWFEGLSEEKEWGDSDNPDCTVCCNDHFDVGSSSLFEDNFNQFNQGHGHYINAISPASAGQEYLESCRMLRIDGFFRVMPDWNLIALNIFPPSYLTDADNVQLYQQYIEDVVQEYVTIQKSGLPSTTYQPDSFQVWLSANGDTADFESLTELFIASYQLAARAIYVDLMPQSLLDAIDFSDDNWLTKVSFNEVNTTLLANWRVEDGDDDYLEVTNEPVETIVDPDNNFFGTYSRGYVTTLQESASAAAQPRVFATMTRYNSGLTGQDPISPFDAGTLFETSLTLSVSSGSALTTFISGKIECLTVQGNGTTPVACKSQDFNNTVATPDGNGSCTIRKDSDPATAFYECTVTAGQAVTITFTNNQPSSDFVFNPSSVNLTTTQVNNNTDIPCVMQINNNITNFVTYSCQP
;
A
#
# COMPACT_ATOMS: atom_id res chain seq x y z
N MET A 1 -0.30 -0.54 -8.89
CA MET A 1 0.84 -1.20 -8.22
C MET A 1 2.10 -0.53 -8.73
N ALA A 2 3.00 -0.10 -7.84
CA ALA A 2 4.33 0.31 -8.26
C ALA A 2 5.16 -0.97 -8.47
N VAL A 3 5.43 -1.30 -9.73
CA VAL A 3 6.28 -2.44 -10.10
C VAL A 3 7.65 -1.89 -10.44
N VAL A 4 8.60 -1.91 -9.50
CA VAL A 4 9.96 -1.50 -9.82
C VAL A 4 10.51 -2.48 -10.85
N THR A 5 10.83 -1.97 -12.05
CA THR A 5 11.27 -2.78 -13.18
C THR A 5 12.68 -2.37 -13.54
N ASP A 6 13.59 -3.32 -13.49
CA ASP A 6 14.92 -3.11 -14.02
C ASP A 6 14.85 -2.94 -15.56
N PRO A 7 15.29 -1.80 -16.12
CA PRO A 7 15.09 -1.47 -17.53
C PRO A 7 15.91 -2.33 -18.50
N ASP A 8 17.00 -2.95 -18.06
CA ASP A 8 17.95 -3.67 -18.92
C ASP A 8 17.75 -5.19 -18.92
N THR A 9 17.30 -5.76 -17.81
CA THR A 9 17.05 -7.20 -17.61
C THR A 9 15.58 -7.56 -17.61
N GLY A 10 14.71 -6.59 -17.32
CA GLY A 10 13.26 -6.79 -17.17
C GLY A 10 12.86 -7.50 -15.88
N ILE A 11 13.78 -7.69 -14.93
CA ILE A 11 13.45 -8.17 -13.57
C ILE A 11 12.50 -7.17 -12.91
N LYS A 12 11.52 -7.69 -12.18
CA LYS A 12 10.47 -6.87 -11.56
C LYS A 12 10.33 -7.19 -10.09
N GLN A 13 10.15 -6.19 -9.26
CA GLN A 13 9.70 -6.34 -7.89
C GLN A 13 8.39 -5.57 -7.71
N GLU A 14 7.37 -6.26 -7.21
CA GLU A 14 6.08 -5.63 -6.89
C GLU A 14 5.60 -6.09 -5.52
N THR A 15 4.89 -5.22 -4.83
CA THR A 15 4.05 -5.60 -3.70
C THR A 15 2.72 -6.10 -4.26
N THR A 16 2.38 -7.36 -4.02
CA THR A 16 1.33 -8.12 -4.73
C THR A 16 -0.08 -7.61 -4.51
N LYS A 17 -0.27 -6.81 -3.45
CA LYS A 17 -1.52 -6.11 -3.22
C LYS A 17 -1.30 -4.62 -3.50
N PRO A 18 -2.15 -3.97 -4.31
CA PRO A 18 -2.13 -2.52 -4.47
C PRO A 18 -2.36 -1.77 -3.14
N ALA A 19 -2.81 -2.49 -2.11
CA ALA A 19 -3.23 -2.07 -0.79
C ALA A 19 -2.93 -3.16 0.26
N PRO A 20 -2.38 -2.83 1.44
CA PRO A 20 -2.26 -3.78 2.55
C PRO A 20 -3.63 -4.30 3.00
N ASP A 21 -3.64 -5.54 3.48
CA ASP A 21 -4.77 -6.13 4.19
C ASP A 21 -4.66 -5.76 5.67
N VAL A 22 -5.74 -5.29 6.26
CA VAL A 22 -5.77 -4.78 7.63
C VAL A 22 -6.87 -5.49 8.39
N GLN A 23 -6.50 -6.09 9.52
CA GLN A 23 -7.43 -6.69 10.47
C GLN A 23 -7.24 -5.98 11.81
N ASN A 24 -8.31 -5.44 12.35
CA ASN A 24 -8.36 -4.84 13.68
C ASN A 24 -9.33 -5.65 14.54
N ASN A 25 -8.80 -6.25 15.62
CA ASN A 25 -9.54 -7.00 16.62
C ASN A 25 -9.49 -6.26 17.97
N ASP A 26 -9.97 -5.01 17.98
CA ASP A 26 -9.96 -4.06 19.10
C ASP A 26 -8.55 -3.62 19.52
N ASP A 27 -7.86 -4.45 20.32
CA ASP A 27 -6.55 -4.11 20.90
C ASP A 27 -5.37 -4.59 20.02
N ASP A 28 -5.65 -5.48 19.05
CA ASP A 28 -4.64 -6.04 18.15
C ASP A 28 -4.90 -5.65 16.70
N VAL A 29 -3.89 -5.11 16.03
CA VAL A 29 -3.94 -4.76 14.60
C VAL A 29 -2.93 -5.56 13.81
N VAL A 30 -3.36 -6.19 12.72
CA VAL A 30 -2.52 -6.95 11.81
C VAL A 30 -2.58 -6.32 10.42
N VAL A 31 -1.43 -5.93 9.89
CA VAL A 31 -1.25 -5.43 8.53
C VAL A 31 -0.43 -6.41 7.70
N SER A 32 -0.98 -6.91 6.61
CA SER A 32 -0.37 -7.96 5.80
C SER A 32 -0.25 -7.59 4.32
N PHE A 33 0.87 -7.95 3.70
CA PHE A 33 1.09 -7.82 2.25
C PHE A 33 2.17 -8.80 1.81
N ASP A 34 2.15 -9.19 0.53
CA ASP A 34 3.28 -9.93 -0.05
C ASP A 34 4.10 -9.02 -0.95
N SER A 35 5.40 -9.30 -1.04
CA SER A 35 6.24 -8.82 -2.13
C SER A 35 6.68 -10.00 -3.01
N ILE A 36 6.68 -9.79 -4.32
CA ILE A 36 7.15 -10.76 -5.30
C ILE A 36 8.24 -10.15 -6.16
N ILE A 37 9.31 -10.92 -6.34
CA ILE A 37 10.36 -10.67 -7.32
C ILE A 37 10.17 -11.64 -8.49
N TYR A 38 10.21 -11.12 -9.71
CA TYR A 38 10.10 -11.86 -10.96
C TYR A 38 11.39 -11.77 -11.78
N ASP A 39 11.67 -12.79 -12.58
CA ASP A 39 12.69 -12.71 -13.63
C ASP A 39 12.22 -11.89 -14.83
N GLY A 40 13.12 -11.60 -15.77
CA GLY A 40 12.81 -10.90 -17.03
C GLY A 40 11.80 -11.61 -17.94
N SER A 41 11.41 -12.85 -17.64
CA SER A 41 10.36 -13.62 -18.32
C SER A 41 9.03 -13.63 -17.54
N ASN A 42 8.91 -12.82 -16.48
CA ASN A 42 7.78 -12.78 -15.54
C ASN A 42 7.54 -14.09 -14.76
N ASN A 43 8.56 -14.95 -14.59
CA ASN A 43 8.45 -16.07 -13.66
C ASN A 43 8.75 -15.59 -12.23
N ARG A 44 7.95 -16.05 -11.26
CA ARG A 44 8.18 -15.74 -9.84
C ARG A 44 9.49 -16.36 -9.36
N LEU A 45 10.39 -15.54 -8.84
CA LEU A 45 11.65 -15.95 -8.23
C LEU A 45 11.53 -16.06 -6.71
N ILE A 46 10.99 -15.03 -6.07
CA ILE A 46 10.87 -14.91 -4.62
C ILE A 46 9.47 -14.37 -4.29
N GLN A 47 8.82 -14.94 -3.28
CA GLN A 47 7.59 -14.41 -2.68
C GLN A 47 7.80 -14.31 -1.17
N SER A 48 7.52 -13.14 -0.62
CA SER A 48 7.67 -12.83 0.80
C SER A 48 6.31 -12.48 1.39
N ASP A 49 5.72 -13.38 2.18
CA ASP A 49 4.48 -13.17 2.94
C ASP A 49 4.80 -12.49 4.27
N THR A 50 4.48 -11.20 4.37
CA THR A 50 4.86 -10.33 5.48
C THR A 50 3.63 -9.88 6.27
N ARG A 51 3.78 -9.85 7.60
CA ARG A 51 2.79 -9.30 8.53
C ARG A 51 3.44 -8.31 9.47
N THR A 52 2.72 -7.28 9.86
CA THR A 52 3.11 -6.35 10.92
C THR A 52 1.99 -6.33 11.92
N VAL A 53 2.31 -6.56 13.19
CA VAL A 53 1.31 -6.63 14.25
C VAL A 53 1.54 -5.54 15.28
N TYR A 54 0.45 -5.06 15.85
CA TYR A 54 0.40 -4.25 17.06
C TYR A 54 -0.38 -5.06 18.07
N CYS A 55 0.19 -5.26 19.25
CA CYS A 55 -0.29 -6.24 20.20
C CYS A 55 -0.33 -5.68 21.61
N SER A 56 -1.34 -6.09 22.36
CA SER A 56 -1.26 -6.07 23.83
C SER A 56 -0.66 -7.37 24.33
N CYS A 57 0.43 -7.27 25.10
CA CYS A 57 1.24 -8.38 25.57
C CYS A 57 1.33 -8.42 27.10
N ASP A 58 1.36 -9.60 27.69
CA ASP A 58 1.60 -9.81 29.12
C ASP A 58 3.07 -10.14 29.38
N TYR A 59 3.81 -9.26 30.06
CA TYR A 59 5.21 -9.49 30.40
C TYR A 59 5.32 -10.60 31.47
N GLN A 60 5.96 -11.71 31.13
CA GLN A 60 6.14 -12.87 31.99
C GLN A 60 7.35 -12.76 32.93
N ASN A 61 7.34 -13.59 33.98
CA ASN A 61 8.46 -13.67 34.92
C ASN A 61 9.52 -14.69 34.47
N GLY A 62 10.79 -14.32 34.60
CA GLY A 62 11.92 -15.20 34.32
C GLY A 62 12.37 -15.16 32.85
N LEU A 63 13.24 -16.10 32.49
CA LEU A 63 13.74 -16.25 31.13
C LEU A 63 13.08 -17.45 30.46
N GLN A 64 12.95 -17.38 29.15
CA GLN A 64 12.49 -18.46 28.29
C GLN A 64 13.39 -18.56 27.06
N SER A 65 13.64 -19.80 26.59
CA SER A 65 14.28 -20.04 25.30
C SER A 65 13.34 -19.63 24.15
N THR A 66 13.47 -18.39 23.68
CA THR A 66 12.71 -17.82 22.56
C THR A 66 13.64 -17.41 21.42
N ARG A 67 13.10 -17.04 20.25
CA ARG A 67 13.93 -16.80 19.05
C ARG A 67 14.48 -15.38 18.99
N ARG A 68 15.72 -15.26 18.53
CA ARG A 68 16.31 -14.01 18.01
C ARG A 68 15.61 -13.56 16.71
N PRO A 69 15.83 -12.33 16.24
CA PRO A 69 15.34 -11.90 14.93
C PRO A 69 15.76 -12.85 13.80
N ALA A 70 14.89 -13.00 12.80
CA ALA A 70 15.28 -13.62 11.53
C ALA A 70 16.43 -12.83 10.88
N ARG A 71 17.30 -13.55 10.15
CA ARG A 71 18.57 -12.99 9.64
C ARG A 71 18.64 -13.11 8.12
N PRO A 72 19.02 -12.02 7.43
CA PRO A 72 19.07 -12.04 5.98
C PRO A 72 20.33 -12.77 5.50
N TYR A 73 20.22 -13.41 4.34
CA TYR A 73 21.34 -13.94 3.59
C TYR A 73 21.07 -13.79 2.09
N SER A 74 22.12 -13.69 1.26
CA SER A 74 21.96 -13.56 -0.19
C SER A 74 22.30 -14.88 -0.87
N LEU A 75 21.49 -15.20 -1.87
CA LEU A 75 21.79 -16.15 -2.93
C LEU A 75 21.88 -15.38 -4.26
N PRO A 76 22.40 -15.97 -5.35
CA PRO A 76 22.58 -15.27 -6.62
C PRO A 76 21.32 -14.61 -7.20
N ASN A 77 20.14 -15.07 -6.80
CA ASN A 77 18.83 -14.62 -7.28
C ASN A 77 18.06 -13.73 -6.28
N GLY A 78 18.64 -13.38 -5.13
CA GLY A 78 18.09 -12.37 -4.24
C GLY A 78 18.37 -12.57 -2.75
N VAL A 79 17.63 -11.86 -1.90
CA VAL A 79 17.73 -11.93 -0.43
C VAL A 79 16.73 -12.94 0.14
N TYR A 80 17.20 -13.77 1.05
CA TYR A 80 16.46 -14.82 1.75
C TYR A 80 16.67 -14.67 3.27
N TRP A 81 15.90 -15.42 4.05
CA TRP A 81 15.89 -15.29 5.51
C TRP A 81 16.01 -16.64 6.22
N PHE A 82 16.88 -16.70 7.22
CA PHE A 82 16.94 -17.81 8.17
C PHE A 82 16.16 -17.46 9.42
N GLU A 83 15.59 -18.48 10.06
CA GLU A 83 15.09 -18.32 11.43
C GLU A 83 16.22 -17.85 12.36
N GLY A 84 15.87 -16.96 13.29
CA GLY A 84 16.75 -16.62 14.41
C GLY A 84 17.03 -17.82 15.29
N LEU A 85 18.22 -17.85 15.89
CA LEU A 85 18.57 -18.90 16.85
C LEU A 85 17.77 -18.71 18.13
N SER A 86 17.54 -19.80 18.87
CA SER A 86 16.96 -19.73 20.20
C SER A 86 17.97 -19.23 21.23
N GLU A 87 17.51 -18.40 22.15
CA GLU A 87 18.30 -17.84 23.26
C GLU A 87 17.43 -17.73 24.52
N GLU A 88 18.02 -17.88 25.71
CA GLU A 88 17.33 -17.61 26.97
C GLU A 88 17.26 -16.09 27.21
N LYS A 89 16.07 -15.52 27.10
CA LYS A 89 15.83 -14.09 27.28
C LYS A 89 14.48 -13.82 27.94
N GLU A 90 14.24 -12.56 28.30
CA GLU A 90 12.94 -12.11 28.77
C GLU A 90 11.88 -12.35 27.68
N TRP A 91 10.61 -12.45 28.08
CA TRP A 91 9.54 -12.83 27.17
C TRP A 91 8.17 -12.34 27.64
N GLY A 92 7.26 -12.22 26.69
CA GLY A 92 5.86 -11.91 26.92
C GLY A 92 4.96 -12.97 26.30
N ASP A 93 3.67 -12.90 26.63
CA ASP A 93 2.67 -13.79 26.06
C ASP A 93 1.42 -13.01 25.62
N SER A 94 0.59 -13.64 24.81
CA SER A 94 -0.71 -13.10 24.40
C SER A 94 -1.64 -14.24 23.97
N ASP A 95 -2.94 -14.04 24.15
CA ASP A 95 -3.98 -14.99 23.75
C ASP A 95 -4.26 -14.96 22.23
N ASN A 96 -3.86 -13.90 21.52
CA ASN A 96 -4.00 -13.78 20.07
C ASN A 96 -2.84 -14.49 19.36
N PRO A 97 -3.07 -15.46 18.43
CA PRO A 97 -2.00 -16.27 17.85
C PRO A 97 -0.84 -15.52 17.18
N ASP A 98 -1.12 -14.43 16.45
CA ASP A 98 -0.07 -13.65 15.81
C ASP A 98 0.70 -12.82 16.86
N CYS A 99 0.00 -12.34 17.89
CA CYS A 99 0.61 -11.66 19.03
C CYS A 99 1.37 -12.61 19.94
N THR A 100 0.96 -13.86 20.11
CA THR A 100 1.73 -14.88 20.82
C THR A 100 3.12 -15.00 20.22
N VAL A 101 3.24 -15.03 18.88
CA VAL A 101 4.54 -15.09 18.20
C VAL A 101 5.35 -13.81 18.47
N CYS A 102 4.71 -12.64 18.36
CA CYS A 102 5.34 -11.35 18.62
C CYS A 102 5.85 -11.24 20.07
N CYS A 103 4.97 -11.35 21.07
CA CYS A 103 5.29 -11.17 22.49
C CYS A 103 6.32 -12.20 22.99
N ASN A 104 6.27 -13.46 22.52
CA ASN A 104 7.24 -14.48 22.95
C ASN A 104 8.65 -14.17 22.42
N ASP A 105 8.76 -13.80 21.14
CA ASP A 105 10.05 -13.71 20.47
C ASP A 105 10.66 -12.29 20.48
N HIS A 106 9.92 -11.19 20.67
CA HIS A 106 10.41 -9.82 20.39
C HIS A 106 11.14 -9.09 21.54
N PHE A 107 11.61 -9.80 22.56
CA PHE A 107 12.58 -9.23 23.51
C PHE A 107 14.00 -9.26 22.96
N ASP A 108 14.81 -8.24 23.18
CA ASP A 108 16.23 -8.30 22.78
C ASP A 108 17.02 -9.29 23.67
N VAL A 109 18.16 -9.77 23.16
CA VAL A 109 19.11 -10.52 24.01
C VAL A 109 19.77 -9.53 24.97
N GLY A 110 19.53 -9.71 26.27
CA GLY A 110 19.97 -8.77 27.30
C GLY A 110 21.44 -8.37 27.18
N SER A 111 21.71 -7.06 27.15
CA SER A 111 23.04 -6.45 27.11
C SER A 111 23.93 -6.75 25.89
N SER A 112 23.36 -7.24 24.77
CA SER A 112 24.10 -7.42 23.51
C SER A 112 24.03 -6.20 22.59
N SER A 113 25.12 -5.90 21.89
CA SER A 113 25.19 -4.89 20.82
C SER A 113 25.35 -5.50 19.43
N LEU A 114 25.11 -6.81 19.30
CA LEU A 114 25.15 -7.52 18.03
C LEU A 114 23.86 -7.29 17.24
N PHE A 115 23.96 -7.27 15.92
CA PHE A 115 22.81 -7.01 15.03
C PHE A 115 21.80 -8.16 15.07
N GLU A 116 22.30 -9.39 15.12
CA GLU A 116 21.50 -10.60 15.23
C GLU A 116 20.81 -10.80 16.60
N ASP A 117 21.06 -9.91 17.56
CA ASP A 117 20.56 -9.99 18.94
C ASP A 117 19.50 -8.94 19.27
N ASN A 118 19.31 -7.95 18.38
CA ASN A 118 18.40 -6.83 18.58
C ASN A 118 17.38 -6.74 17.45
N PHE A 119 16.10 -6.52 17.77
CA PHE A 119 15.06 -6.31 16.76
C PHE A 119 15.13 -4.93 16.13
N ASN A 120 15.55 -3.94 16.91
CA ASN A 120 15.94 -2.64 16.40
C ASN A 120 17.23 -2.77 15.57
N GLN A 121 17.11 -2.50 14.28
CA GLN A 121 18.18 -2.66 13.30
C GLN A 121 19.43 -1.80 13.59
N PHE A 122 19.33 -0.76 14.42
CA PHE A 122 20.46 0.10 14.80
C PHE A 122 21.24 -0.43 16.04
N ASN A 123 21.04 -1.69 16.42
CA ASN A 123 21.67 -2.36 17.57
C ASN A 123 21.46 -1.62 18.90
N GLN A 124 20.28 -1.02 19.04
CA GLN A 124 19.88 -0.37 20.29
C GLN A 124 18.88 -1.28 20.98
N GLY A 125 19.30 -1.86 22.10
CA GLY A 125 18.37 -2.57 22.96
C GLY A 125 17.20 -1.66 23.31
N HIS A 126 15.98 -2.18 23.22
CA HIS A 126 14.77 -1.43 23.49
C HIS A 126 14.09 -1.93 24.77
N GLY A 127 13.38 -1.02 25.44
CA GLY A 127 12.57 -1.35 26.60
C GLY A 127 11.12 -1.58 26.20
N HIS A 128 10.38 -2.24 27.09
CA HIS A 128 8.96 -2.51 26.97
C HIS A 128 8.16 -1.53 27.81
N TYR A 129 7.01 -1.10 27.30
CA TYR A 129 6.26 0.01 27.90
C TYR A 129 4.75 -0.28 27.94
N ILE A 130 4.10 0.10 29.05
CA ILE A 130 2.65 0.00 29.26
C ILE A 130 1.90 0.95 28.31
N ASN A 131 2.46 2.14 28.19
CA ASN A 131 2.14 3.21 27.26
C ASN A 131 3.49 3.80 26.89
N ALA A 132 3.67 4.37 25.70
CA ALA A 132 4.92 4.85 25.08
C ALA A 132 5.97 5.59 25.96
N ILE A 133 5.71 5.83 27.24
CA ILE A 133 6.52 6.55 28.22
C ILE A 133 6.77 5.72 29.50
N SER A 134 5.83 4.88 29.93
CA SER A 134 5.89 4.15 31.21
C SER A 134 6.48 2.75 31.04
N PRO A 135 7.70 2.46 31.54
CA PRO A 135 8.29 1.13 31.40
C PRO A 135 7.42 0.08 32.07
N ALA A 136 7.27 -1.06 31.40
CA ALA A 136 6.62 -2.24 31.95
C ALA A 136 7.62 -3.06 32.77
N SER A 137 7.09 -3.98 33.58
CA SER A 137 7.86 -4.95 34.34
C SER A 137 7.11 -6.28 34.34
N ALA A 138 7.82 -7.36 34.65
CA ALA A 138 7.20 -8.68 34.73
C ALA A 138 5.94 -8.69 35.62
N GLY A 139 4.87 -9.28 35.10
CA GLY A 139 3.52 -9.27 35.68
C GLY A 139 2.66 -8.07 35.26
N GLN A 140 3.09 -7.26 34.29
CA GLN A 140 2.32 -6.14 33.73
C GLN A 140 2.11 -6.33 32.23
N GLU A 141 1.03 -5.73 31.74
CA GLU A 141 0.74 -5.58 30.32
C GLU A 141 1.65 -4.51 29.69
N TYR A 142 2.01 -4.70 28.43
CA TYR A 142 2.81 -3.78 27.64
C TYR A 142 2.39 -3.85 26.16
N LEU A 143 2.66 -2.77 25.44
CA LEU A 143 2.40 -2.69 24.00
C LEU A 143 3.62 -3.19 23.24
N GLU A 144 3.40 -4.03 22.24
CA GLU A 144 4.46 -4.51 21.36
C GLU A 144 4.05 -4.38 19.90
N SER A 145 5.03 -4.15 19.03
CA SER A 145 4.79 -4.19 17.59
C SER A 145 5.90 -4.90 16.86
N CYS A 146 5.53 -5.93 16.10
CA CYS A 146 6.47 -6.82 15.43
C CYS A 146 6.24 -6.87 13.92
N ARG A 147 7.33 -6.87 13.15
CA ARG A 147 7.33 -7.37 11.77
C ARG A 147 7.55 -8.88 11.79
N MET A 148 6.83 -9.61 10.94
CA MET A 148 6.94 -11.05 10.77
C MET A 148 7.02 -11.44 9.30
N LEU A 149 7.81 -12.46 8.99
CA LEU A 149 7.90 -13.07 7.66
C LEU A 149 7.58 -14.56 7.77
N ARG A 150 6.89 -15.13 6.77
CA ARG A 150 6.74 -16.59 6.70
C ARG A 150 8.03 -17.25 6.24
N ILE A 151 8.66 -18.02 7.13
CA ILE A 151 9.86 -18.81 6.89
C ILE A 151 9.52 -20.28 7.15
N ASP A 152 9.76 -21.15 6.17
CA ASP A 152 9.49 -22.60 6.25
C ASP A 152 8.07 -22.96 6.73
N GLY A 153 7.08 -22.14 6.34
CA GLY A 153 5.67 -22.34 6.65
C GLY A 153 5.16 -21.63 7.90
N PHE A 154 6.04 -21.06 8.72
CA PHE A 154 5.68 -20.40 9.98
C PHE A 154 6.06 -18.92 9.97
N PHE A 155 5.27 -18.08 10.64
CA PHE A 155 5.69 -16.71 10.90
C PHE A 155 6.83 -16.67 11.91
N ARG A 156 7.83 -15.85 11.59
CA ARG A 156 9.00 -15.58 12.43
C ARG A 156 9.19 -14.08 12.53
N VAL A 157 9.50 -13.62 13.74
CA VAL A 157 9.74 -12.21 14.00
C VAL A 157 11.02 -11.77 13.29
N MET A 158 10.89 -10.67 12.56
CA MET A 158 11.91 -10.03 11.75
C MET A 158 12.46 -8.82 12.49
N PRO A 159 13.65 -8.31 12.13
CA PRO A 159 14.05 -6.98 12.53
C PRO A 159 12.98 -5.94 12.13
N ASP A 160 12.79 -4.93 12.97
CA ASP A 160 11.73 -3.93 12.82
C ASP A 160 11.83 -3.21 11.48
N TRP A 161 10.72 -2.79 10.90
CA TRP A 161 10.74 -1.98 9.68
C TRP A 161 11.63 -0.75 9.81
N ASN A 162 12.32 -0.37 8.73
CA ASN A 162 13.09 0.86 8.69
C ASN A 162 12.61 1.74 7.53
N LEU A 163 11.65 2.61 7.82
CA LEU A 163 11.14 3.60 6.88
C LEU A 163 12.25 4.57 6.51
N ILE A 164 12.52 4.74 5.22
CA ILE A 164 13.49 5.72 4.75
C ILE A 164 12.84 6.86 3.98
N ALA A 165 11.66 6.67 3.37
CA ALA A 165 10.96 7.73 2.66
C ALA A 165 9.43 7.59 2.79
N LEU A 166 8.73 8.72 2.91
CA LEU A 166 7.27 8.81 2.89
C LEU A 166 6.87 9.88 1.88
N ASN A 167 5.98 9.55 0.95
CA ASN A 167 5.59 10.42 -0.16
C ASN A 167 4.07 10.53 -0.25
N ILE A 168 3.58 11.73 -0.54
CA ILE A 168 2.17 11.98 -0.89
C ILE A 168 2.08 12.24 -2.38
N PHE A 169 1.05 11.68 -3.01
CA PHE A 169 0.75 11.88 -4.42
C PHE A 169 -0.59 12.58 -4.58
N PRO A 170 -0.68 13.55 -5.52
CA PRO A 170 -1.95 14.13 -5.90
C PRO A 170 -2.85 13.07 -6.59
N PRO A 171 -4.15 13.37 -6.72
CA PRO A 171 -5.12 12.42 -7.25
C PRO A 171 -4.72 11.93 -8.64
N SER A 172 -4.87 10.63 -8.88
CA SER A 172 -4.59 9.98 -10.18
C SER A 172 -3.14 10.06 -10.69
N TYR A 173 -2.17 10.63 -9.97
CA TYR A 173 -0.79 10.71 -10.48
C TYR A 173 -0.20 9.34 -10.84
N LEU A 174 -0.45 8.34 -9.98
CA LEU A 174 0.04 6.97 -10.15
C LEU A 174 -0.82 6.10 -11.09
N THR A 175 -1.78 6.69 -11.82
CA THR A 175 -2.53 5.96 -12.86
C THR A 175 -1.91 6.11 -14.25
N ASP A 176 -1.07 7.12 -14.45
CA ASP A 176 -0.33 7.34 -15.68
C ASP A 176 0.98 6.53 -15.69
N ALA A 177 1.27 5.87 -16.81
CA ALA A 177 2.41 4.96 -16.92
C ALA A 177 3.77 5.67 -16.88
N ASP A 178 3.86 6.89 -17.44
CA ASP A 178 5.09 7.67 -17.47
C ASP A 178 5.38 8.22 -16.06
N ASN A 179 4.34 8.67 -15.35
CA ASN A 179 4.44 9.09 -13.94
C ASN A 179 4.81 7.93 -13.01
N VAL A 180 4.28 6.73 -13.26
CA VAL A 180 4.69 5.50 -12.56
C VAL A 180 6.17 5.18 -12.81
N GLN A 181 6.68 5.37 -14.03
CA GLN A 181 8.10 5.17 -14.33
C GLN A 181 8.99 6.16 -13.59
N LEU A 182 8.59 7.44 -13.50
CA LEU A 182 9.33 8.44 -12.72
C LEU A 182 9.38 8.08 -11.22
N TYR A 183 8.28 7.57 -10.67
CA TYR A 183 8.28 7.13 -9.28
C TYR A 183 9.15 5.88 -9.04
N GLN A 184 9.21 4.96 -10.01
CA GLN A 184 10.11 3.81 -9.94
C GLN A 184 11.58 4.25 -9.91
N GLN A 185 11.97 5.20 -10.77
CA GLN A 185 13.33 5.75 -10.75
C GLN A 185 13.65 6.43 -9.42
N TYR A 186 12.70 7.16 -8.83
CA TYR A 186 12.88 7.72 -7.49
C TYR A 186 13.13 6.64 -6.42
N ILE A 187 12.38 5.53 -6.46
CA ILE A 187 12.59 4.41 -5.54
C ILE A 187 14.02 3.86 -5.70
N GLU A 188 14.45 3.62 -6.94
CA GLU A 188 15.81 3.14 -7.25
C GLU A 188 16.89 4.05 -6.69
N ASP A 189 16.79 5.35 -6.95
CA ASP A 189 17.77 6.35 -6.52
C ASP A 189 17.86 6.42 -4.99
N VAL A 190 16.71 6.46 -4.31
CA VAL A 190 16.64 6.53 -2.84
C VAL A 190 17.17 5.27 -2.18
N VAL A 191 16.85 4.09 -2.73
CA VAL A 191 17.37 2.82 -2.24
C VAL A 191 18.87 2.74 -2.47
N GLN A 192 19.37 3.17 -3.62
CA GLN A 192 20.79 3.17 -3.95
C GLN A 192 21.58 4.12 -3.04
N GLU A 193 21.05 5.32 -2.79
CA GLU A 193 21.62 6.28 -1.85
C GLU A 193 21.74 5.67 -0.45
N TYR A 194 20.66 5.09 0.06
CA TYR A 194 20.66 4.52 1.41
C TYR A 194 21.60 3.33 1.54
N VAL A 195 21.65 2.43 0.56
CA VAL A 195 22.63 1.32 0.54
C VAL A 195 24.07 1.85 0.48
N THR A 196 24.33 2.93 -0.25
CA THR A 196 25.65 3.58 -0.30
C THR A 196 26.05 4.12 1.08
N ILE A 197 25.12 4.74 1.80
CA ILE A 197 25.33 5.18 3.18
C ILE A 197 25.65 3.99 4.08
N GLN A 198 24.89 2.89 4.00
CA GLN A 198 25.16 1.68 4.78
C GLN A 198 26.57 1.14 4.52
N LYS A 199 27.00 1.05 3.25
CA LYS A 199 28.36 0.63 2.87
C LYS A 199 29.46 1.51 3.47
N SER A 200 29.18 2.79 3.72
CA SER A 200 30.13 3.72 4.34
C SER A 200 30.26 3.58 5.86
N GLY A 201 29.34 2.84 6.50
CA GLY A 201 29.52 2.31 7.85
C GLY A 201 28.58 2.82 8.94
N LEU A 202 27.69 3.81 8.72
CA LEU A 202 26.73 4.27 9.73
C LEU A 202 25.48 4.94 9.12
N PRO A 203 24.38 4.21 8.81
CA PRO A 203 23.10 4.85 8.56
C PRO A 203 22.58 5.52 9.84
N SER A 204 22.02 6.72 9.71
CA SER A 204 21.42 7.45 10.84
C SER A 204 19.95 7.07 11.02
N THR A 205 19.46 7.05 12.27
CA THR A 205 18.03 6.99 12.61
C THR A 205 17.26 8.25 12.16
N THR A 206 17.97 9.28 11.72
CA THR A 206 17.41 10.54 11.20
C THR A 206 17.52 10.67 9.69
N TYR A 207 17.98 9.63 8.98
CA TYR A 207 18.08 9.70 7.53
C TYR A 207 16.70 9.88 6.90
N GLN A 208 16.61 10.85 6.00
CA GLN A 208 15.49 11.09 5.09
C GLN A 208 16.09 11.58 3.76
N PRO A 209 15.73 10.98 2.62
CA PRO A 209 16.10 11.48 1.31
C PRO A 209 15.27 12.72 0.97
N ASP A 210 15.58 13.36 -0.16
CA ASP A 210 14.69 14.33 -0.75
C ASP A 210 13.29 13.71 -0.99
N SER A 211 12.23 14.51 -0.79
CA SER A 211 10.87 14.08 -1.10
C SER A 211 10.74 13.85 -2.61
N PHE A 212 9.78 13.02 -3.02
CA PHE A 212 9.53 12.77 -4.44
C PHE A 212 9.34 14.08 -5.25
N GLN A 213 8.64 15.08 -4.70
CA GLN A 213 8.44 16.37 -5.39
C GLN A 213 9.76 17.12 -5.63
N VAL A 214 10.66 17.13 -4.63
CA VAL A 214 11.99 17.77 -4.75
C VAL A 214 12.85 17.01 -5.77
N TRP A 215 12.87 15.68 -5.68
CA TRP A 215 13.58 14.85 -6.64
C TRP A 215 13.03 15.01 -8.06
N LEU A 216 11.71 15.05 -8.23
CA LEU A 216 11.04 15.19 -9.53
C LEU A 216 11.42 16.51 -10.20
N SER A 217 11.51 17.59 -9.41
CA SER A 217 11.94 18.91 -9.90
C SER A 217 13.37 18.93 -10.46
N ALA A 218 14.21 17.97 -10.07
CA ALA A 218 15.59 17.86 -10.54
C ALA A 218 15.77 16.82 -11.67
N ASN A 219 14.88 15.84 -11.77
CA ASN A 219 15.10 14.63 -12.60
C ASN A 219 14.00 14.36 -13.64
N GLY A 220 12.85 15.02 -13.58
CA GLY A 220 11.72 14.76 -14.47
C GLY A 220 10.92 16.01 -14.84
N ASP A 221 9.80 15.79 -15.54
CA ASP A 221 8.82 16.83 -15.82
C ASP A 221 7.88 16.96 -14.61
N THR A 222 7.71 18.18 -14.11
CA THR A 222 6.80 18.47 -12.99
C THR A 222 5.40 18.85 -13.46
N ALA A 223 5.18 19.05 -14.76
CA ALA A 223 3.92 19.61 -15.28
C ALA A 223 2.68 18.83 -14.84
N ASP A 224 2.71 17.49 -14.93
CA ASP A 224 1.59 16.64 -14.52
C ASP A 224 1.37 16.70 -13.00
N PHE A 225 2.45 16.61 -12.22
CA PHE A 225 2.36 16.66 -10.76
C PHE A 225 1.76 17.99 -10.30
N GLU A 226 2.29 19.10 -10.79
CA GLU A 226 1.80 20.46 -10.47
C GLU A 226 0.35 20.65 -10.94
N SER A 227 0.01 20.18 -12.15
CA SER A 227 -1.37 20.24 -12.65
C SER A 227 -2.35 19.46 -11.79
N LEU A 228 -1.93 18.34 -11.19
CA LEU A 228 -2.77 17.51 -10.33
C LEU A 228 -2.83 18.02 -8.87
N THR A 229 -1.94 18.95 -8.49
CA THR A 229 -2.06 19.69 -7.22
C THR A 229 -3.00 20.90 -7.30
N GLU A 230 -3.42 21.30 -8.51
CA GLU A 230 -4.52 22.24 -8.70
C GLU A 230 -5.86 21.53 -8.59
N LEU A 231 -6.53 21.74 -7.47
CA LEU A 231 -7.82 21.15 -7.15
C LEU A 231 -8.95 22.17 -7.34
N PHE A 232 -10.09 21.68 -7.76
CA PHE A 232 -11.34 22.43 -7.79
C PHE A 232 -12.20 22.10 -6.57
N ILE A 233 -13.19 22.92 -6.26
CA ILE A 233 -14.13 22.68 -5.15
C ILE A 233 -14.87 21.35 -5.33
N ALA A 234 -14.34 20.28 -4.72
CA ALA A 234 -14.84 18.92 -4.71
C ALA A 234 -14.11 18.10 -3.61
N SER A 235 -14.15 16.78 -3.73
CA SER A 235 -13.37 15.87 -2.89
C SER A 235 -12.50 14.96 -3.74
N TYR A 236 -11.34 14.59 -3.21
CA TYR A 236 -10.33 13.80 -3.91
C TYR A 236 -9.60 12.87 -2.95
N GLN A 237 -9.23 11.68 -3.42
CA GLN A 237 -8.37 10.76 -2.68
C GLN A 237 -6.90 11.06 -3.00
N LEU A 238 -6.13 11.47 -1.99
CA LEU A 238 -4.67 11.48 -2.05
C LEU A 238 -4.13 10.07 -1.78
N ALA A 239 -2.90 9.81 -2.20
CA ALA A 239 -2.22 8.56 -1.87
C ALA A 239 -0.95 8.84 -1.05
N ALA A 240 -0.66 8.00 -0.06
CA ALA A 240 0.62 7.98 0.64
C ALA A 240 1.36 6.66 0.36
N ARG A 241 2.65 6.75 0.04
CA ARG A 241 3.54 5.60 -0.20
C ARG A 241 4.78 5.67 0.67
N ALA A 242 5.12 4.56 1.29
CA ALA A 242 6.28 4.41 2.16
C ALA A 242 7.32 3.47 1.54
N ILE A 243 8.60 3.83 1.67
CA ILE A 243 9.73 3.01 1.23
C ILE A 243 10.52 2.56 2.47
N TYR A 244 10.61 1.25 2.66
CA TYR A 244 11.34 0.61 3.75
C TYR A 244 12.58 -0.08 3.20
N VAL A 245 13.74 0.12 3.85
CA VAL A 245 14.99 -0.57 3.49
C VAL A 245 15.66 -1.08 4.75
N ASP A 246 15.88 -2.39 4.82
CA ASP A 246 16.55 -2.99 5.96
C ASP A 246 18.04 -2.62 6.01
N LEU A 247 18.57 -2.53 7.22
CA LEU A 247 20.01 -2.58 7.44
C LEU A 247 20.49 -3.98 7.12
N MET A 248 21.53 -4.06 6.30
CA MET A 248 22.08 -5.33 5.86
C MET A 248 23.45 -5.56 6.48
N PRO A 249 23.76 -6.80 6.91
CA PRO A 249 25.12 -7.15 7.32
C PRO A 249 26.11 -6.88 6.19
N GLN A 250 27.36 -6.54 6.56
CA GLN A 250 28.40 -6.15 5.60
C GLN A 250 28.59 -7.15 4.46
N SER A 251 28.47 -8.45 4.73
CA SER A 251 28.58 -9.49 3.71
C SER A 251 27.54 -9.40 2.59
N LEU A 252 26.34 -8.88 2.89
CA LEU A 252 25.31 -8.62 1.88
C LEU A 252 25.56 -7.31 1.16
N LEU A 253 25.97 -6.27 1.90
CA LEU A 253 26.36 -4.99 1.31
C LEU A 253 27.49 -5.17 0.27
N ASP A 254 28.50 -5.98 0.59
CA ASP A 254 29.63 -6.29 -0.29
C ASP A 254 29.21 -7.05 -1.56
N ALA A 255 28.07 -7.74 -1.55
CA ALA A 255 27.54 -8.48 -2.70
C ALA A 255 26.73 -7.61 -3.69
N ILE A 256 26.40 -6.38 -3.29
CA ILE A 256 25.68 -5.42 -4.12
C ILE A 256 26.66 -4.67 -4.99
N ASP A 257 26.51 -4.80 -6.31
CA ASP A 257 27.24 -4.03 -7.32
C ASP A 257 26.21 -3.18 -8.07
N PHE A 258 26.28 -1.85 -7.98
CA PHE A 258 25.32 -0.96 -8.65
C PHE A 258 25.49 -0.93 -10.18
N SER A 259 26.54 -1.56 -10.72
CA SER A 259 26.68 -1.79 -12.16
C SER A 259 26.03 -3.09 -12.65
N ASP A 260 25.52 -3.91 -11.72
CA ASP A 260 24.64 -5.04 -12.02
C ASP A 260 23.21 -4.53 -12.05
N ASP A 261 22.57 -4.58 -13.21
CA ASP A 261 21.17 -4.20 -13.42
C ASP A 261 20.24 -4.86 -12.37
N ASN A 262 20.54 -6.09 -11.91
CA ASN A 262 19.71 -6.78 -10.92
C ASN A 262 20.02 -6.43 -9.45
N TRP A 263 20.79 -5.38 -9.18
CA TRP A 263 21.27 -5.09 -7.82
C TRP A 263 20.15 -4.93 -6.79
N LEU A 264 18.99 -4.40 -7.20
CA LEU A 264 17.82 -4.24 -6.33
C LEU A 264 17.32 -5.56 -5.74
N THR A 265 17.43 -6.67 -6.48
CA THR A 265 17.03 -8.01 -5.97
C THR A 265 17.87 -8.47 -4.79
N LYS A 266 19.06 -7.89 -4.61
CA LYS A 266 19.98 -8.16 -3.51
C LYS A 266 19.78 -7.20 -2.33
N VAL A 267 18.76 -6.35 -2.39
CA VAL A 267 18.39 -5.42 -1.32
C VAL A 267 17.08 -5.85 -0.69
N SER A 268 17.02 -5.92 0.63
CA SER A 268 15.75 -6.09 1.33
C SER A 268 15.06 -4.73 1.44
N PHE A 269 14.25 -4.39 0.44
CA PHE A 269 13.40 -3.20 0.43
C PHE A 269 11.96 -3.53 0.10
N ASN A 270 11.03 -2.68 0.56
CA ASN A 270 9.61 -2.78 0.23
C ASN A 270 9.03 -1.37 0.00
N GLU A 271 8.20 -1.22 -1.03
CA GLU A 271 7.31 -0.08 -1.20
C GLU A 271 5.90 -0.51 -0.77
N VAL A 272 5.25 0.31 0.05
CA VAL A 272 3.95 -0.02 0.62
C VAL A 272 3.00 1.16 0.45
N ASN A 273 1.78 0.87 0.00
CA ASN A 273 0.68 1.83 0.03
C ASN A 273 0.23 2.04 1.48
N THR A 274 0.54 3.21 2.04
CA THR A 274 0.23 3.57 3.41
C THR A 274 -0.89 4.60 3.50
N THR A 275 -1.66 4.80 2.43
CA THR A 275 -2.75 5.80 2.40
C THR A 275 -3.73 5.65 3.57
N LEU A 276 -4.13 4.41 3.87
CA LEU A 276 -5.05 4.11 4.98
C LEU A 276 -4.33 3.76 6.31
N LEU A 277 -3.01 3.97 6.39
CA LEU A 277 -2.18 3.64 7.56
C LEU A 277 -1.47 4.88 8.12
N ALA A 278 -1.08 5.82 7.25
CA ALA A 278 -0.53 7.10 7.64
C ALA A 278 -1.56 7.96 8.37
N ASN A 279 -1.06 8.83 9.24
CA ASN A 279 -1.88 9.86 9.89
C ASN A 279 -1.92 11.10 9.03
N TRP A 280 -3.13 11.60 8.77
CA TRP A 280 -3.37 12.75 7.92
C TRP A 280 -3.80 13.97 8.72
N ARG A 281 -3.35 15.15 8.29
CA ARG A 281 -3.85 16.43 8.81
C ARG A 281 -3.68 17.55 7.79
N VAL A 282 -4.41 18.62 8.03
CA VAL A 282 -4.25 19.91 7.36
C VAL A 282 -3.23 20.75 8.15
N GLU A 283 -2.53 21.67 7.50
CA GLU A 283 -1.74 22.69 8.22
C GLU A 283 -2.65 23.55 9.10
N ASP A 284 -2.14 23.95 10.26
CA ASP A 284 -2.85 24.88 11.14
C ASP A 284 -3.15 26.20 10.40
N GLY A 285 -4.44 26.50 10.23
CA GLY A 285 -4.92 27.70 9.54
C GLY A 285 -5.30 27.52 8.07
N ASP A 286 -5.14 26.31 7.52
CA ASP A 286 -5.61 25.96 6.17
C ASP A 286 -7.00 25.30 6.16
N ASP A 287 -7.61 25.10 7.35
CA ASP A 287 -8.94 24.49 7.53
C ASP A 287 -10.08 25.26 6.85
N ASP A 288 -9.86 26.55 6.55
CA ASP A 288 -10.82 27.34 5.78
C ASP A 288 -10.87 26.90 4.29
N TYR A 289 -9.82 26.27 3.78
CA TYR A 289 -9.66 25.90 2.36
C TYR A 289 -9.86 24.41 2.12
N LEU A 290 -9.45 23.55 3.05
CA LEU A 290 -9.57 22.11 2.88
C LEU A 290 -9.71 21.38 4.22
N GLU A 291 -10.34 20.22 4.17
CA GLU A 291 -10.40 19.22 5.23
C GLU A 291 -9.80 17.91 4.70
N VAL A 292 -9.19 17.10 5.57
CA VAL A 292 -8.71 15.76 5.21
C VAL A 292 -9.20 14.74 6.24
N THR A 293 -9.65 13.58 5.77
CA THR A 293 -10.08 12.50 6.67
C THR A 293 -8.88 11.81 7.32
N ASN A 294 -9.07 11.41 8.58
CA ASN A 294 -8.10 10.63 9.36
C ASN A 294 -8.82 9.76 10.40
N GLU A 295 -9.74 8.90 9.95
CA GLU A 295 -10.51 8.02 10.84
C GLU A 295 -9.62 6.96 11.50
N PRO A 296 -9.99 6.37 12.66
CA PRO A 296 -9.28 5.22 13.22
C PRO A 296 -9.10 4.09 12.20
N VAL A 297 -8.00 3.33 12.33
CA VAL A 297 -7.73 2.17 11.46
C VAL A 297 -8.70 1.05 11.80
N GLU A 298 -9.42 0.53 10.80
CA GLU A 298 -10.43 -0.52 10.95
C GLU A 298 -10.14 -1.70 10.01
N THR A 299 -10.84 -2.82 10.19
CA THR A 299 -10.67 -4.00 9.32
C THR A 299 -11.11 -3.72 7.87
N ILE A 300 -10.21 -3.93 6.90
CA ILE A 300 -10.55 -3.82 5.48
C ILE A 300 -11.15 -5.14 5.02
N VAL A 301 -12.44 -5.12 4.66
CA VAL A 301 -13.20 -6.34 4.35
C VAL A 301 -12.87 -6.91 2.97
N ASP A 302 -12.62 -6.04 1.99
CA ASP A 302 -12.28 -6.41 0.61
C ASP A 302 -11.22 -5.44 0.06
N PRO A 303 -9.94 -5.60 0.41
CA PRO A 303 -8.88 -4.68 -0.01
C PRO A 303 -8.63 -4.69 -1.53
N ASP A 304 -9.00 -5.77 -2.24
CA ASP A 304 -8.76 -5.92 -3.67
C ASP A 304 -9.77 -5.15 -4.53
N ASN A 305 -11.01 -4.99 -4.04
CA ASN A 305 -12.09 -4.34 -4.78
C ASN A 305 -12.66 -3.09 -4.10
N ASN A 306 -12.46 -2.92 -2.79
CA ASN A 306 -13.06 -1.85 -2.01
C ASN A 306 -12.13 -1.34 -0.89
N PHE A 307 -10.88 -1.02 -1.26
CA PHE A 307 -9.85 -0.58 -0.32
C PHE A 307 -10.29 0.58 0.57
N PHE A 308 -10.97 1.58 0.02
CA PHE A 308 -11.43 2.79 0.74
C PHE A 308 -12.83 2.65 1.38
N GLY A 309 -13.41 1.46 1.37
CA GLY A 309 -14.83 1.27 1.72
C GLY A 309 -15.16 1.08 3.19
N THR A 310 -14.17 0.76 4.04
CA THR A 310 -14.40 0.56 5.49
C THR A 310 -14.28 1.88 6.26
N TYR A 311 -13.19 2.62 6.04
CA TYR A 311 -12.86 3.85 6.75
C TYR A 311 -12.10 4.81 5.82
N SER A 312 -12.13 6.09 6.14
CA SER A 312 -11.57 7.15 5.31
C SER A 312 -10.31 7.78 5.92
N ARG A 313 -9.23 7.76 5.15
CA ARG A 313 -7.99 8.49 5.43
C ARG A 313 -7.41 9.08 4.14
N GLY A 314 -6.86 10.30 4.22
CA GLY A 314 -6.27 10.97 3.06
C GLY A 314 -7.28 11.42 1.99
N TYR A 315 -8.57 11.40 2.33
CA TYR A 315 -9.63 11.92 1.48
C TYR A 315 -9.79 13.41 1.77
N VAL A 316 -9.40 14.25 0.81
CA VAL A 316 -9.41 15.71 0.93
C VAL A 316 -10.72 16.25 0.40
N THR A 317 -11.36 17.14 1.15
CA THR A 317 -12.50 17.95 0.68
C THR A 317 -12.08 19.41 0.65
N THR A 318 -12.11 20.02 -0.53
CA THR A 318 -11.81 21.44 -0.71
C THR A 318 -13.07 22.28 -0.46
N LEU A 319 -12.96 23.32 0.37
CA LEU A 319 -14.09 24.10 0.88
C LEU A 319 -14.27 25.45 0.16
N GLN A 320 -13.17 26.14 -0.12
CA GLN A 320 -13.18 27.43 -0.79
C GLN A 320 -11.90 27.68 -1.57
N GLU A 321 -11.95 28.63 -2.49
CA GLU A 321 -10.81 29.03 -3.30
C GLU A 321 -9.67 29.60 -2.45
N SER A 322 -8.46 29.17 -2.77
CA SER A 322 -7.25 29.79 -2.27
C SER A 322 -7.00 31.06 -3.09
N ALA A 323 -7.58 32.18 -2.65
CA ALA A 323 -7.74 33.42 -3.43
C ALA A 323 -6.46 34.13 -3.92
N SER A 324 -5.25 33.62 -3.61
CA SER A 324 -3.98 34.11 -4.16
C SER A 324 -2.86 33.08 -3.99
N ALA A 325 -1.75 33.22 -4.74
CA ALA A 325 -0.53 32.41 -4.60
C ALA A 325 0.12 32.41 -3.19
N ALA A 326 -0.39 33.20 -2.24
CA ALA A 326 0.04 33.20 -0.84
C ALA A 326 -0.78 32.26 0.07
N ALA A 327 -1.93 31.77 -0.38
CA ALA A 327 -2.67 30.69 0.26
C ALA A 327 -2.40 29.42 -0.56
N GLN A 328 -1.40 28.65 -0.17
CA GLN A 328 -1.13 27.36 -0.78
C GLN A 328 -1.37 26.32 0.30
N PRO A 329 -2.63 25.88 0.47
CA PRO A 329 -2.96 25.05 1.60
C PRO A 329 -2.22 23.72 1.55
N ARG A 330 -1.81 23.21 2.71
CA ARG A 330 -0.96 22.01 2.80
C ARG A 330 -1.66 20.88 3.53
N VAL A 331 -1.47 19.68 3.00
CA VAL A 331 -1.87 18.42 3.65
C VAL A 331 -0.61 17.66 4.03
N PHE A 332 -0.61 17.08 5.22
CA PHE A 332 0.48 16.29 5.76
C PHE A 332 0.09 14.82 5.90
N ALA A 333 1.08 13.95 5.73
CA ALA A 333 1.03 12.55 6.09
C ALA A 333 2.20 12.24 7.03
N THR A 334 1.92 11.54 8.13
CA THR A 334 2.94 11.16 9.12
C THR A 334 2.87 9.69 9.52
N MET A 335 4.04 9.12 9.82
CA MET A 335 4.22 7.74 10.27
C MET A 335 5.47 7.66 11.16
N THR A 336 5.52 6.80 12.17
CA THR A 336 6.78 6.45 12.82
C THR A 336 7.63 5.55 11.92
N ARG A 337 8.94 5.49 12.18
CA ARG A 337 9.89 4.77 11.31
C ARG A 337 9.68 3.24 11.31
N TYR A 338 9.25 2.70 12.45
CA TYR A 338 9.23 1.27 12.72
C TYR A 338 7.84 0.66 12.57
N ASN A 339 7.59 -0.46 13.26
CA ASN A 339 6.42 -1.31 13.04
C ASN A 339 5.08 -0.62 13.35
N SER A 340 5.02 0.20 14.42
CA SER A 340 3.81 0.93 14.84
C SER A 340 3.28 1.89 13.76
N GLY A 341 4.17 2.47 12.97
CA GLY A 341 3.79 3.37 11.89
C GLY A 341 3.00 2.64 10.82
N LEU A 342 3.35 1.39 10.53
CA LEU A 342 2.68 0.58 9.52
C LEU A 342 1.37 -0.04 10.01
N THR A 343 1.12 -0.09 11.31
CA THR A 343 -0.19 -0.49 11.88
C THR A 343 -1.12 0.70 12.10
N GLY A 344 -0.64 1.93 11.88
CA GLY A 344 -1.39 3.17 12.08
C GLY A 344 -1.77 3.42 13.54
N GLN A 345 -1.05 2.79 14.47
CA GLN A 345 -1.29 2.88 15.92
C GLN A 345 -0.31 3.87 16.59
N ASP A 346 -0.58 4.19 17.85
CA ASP A 346 0.29 5.02 18.65
C ASP A 346 1.66 4.37 18.88
N PRO A 347 2.73 5.17 19.05
CA PRO A 347 4.07 4.63 19.30
C PRO A 347 4.12 3.72 20.54
N ILE A 348 4.95 2.67 20.49
CA ILE A 348 5.08 1.71 21.61
C ILE A 348 6.17 2.08 22.62
N SER A 349 7.02 3.06 22.30
CA SER A 349 8.14 3.47 23.17
C SER A 349 8.53 4.94 22.94
N PRO A 350 9.34 5.55 23.83
CA PRO A 350 9.82 6.92 23.63
C PRO A 350 10.75 7.03 22.42
N PHE A 351 11.47 5.96 22.12
CA PHE A 351 12.34 5.88 20.96
C PHE A 351 11.52 5.90 19.67
N ASP A 352 10.49 5.05 19.60
CA ASP A 352 9.58 4.97 18.47
C ASP A 352 8.88 6.33 18.21
N ALA A 353 8.35 6.96 19.27
CA ALA A 353 7.76 8.29 19.21
C ALA A 353 8.73 9.38 18.70
N GLY A 354 10.03 9.20 18.92
CA GLY A 354 11.08 10.10 18.44
C GLY A 354 11.47 9.92 16.97
N THR A 355 10.83 9.01 16.23
CA THR A 355 11.19 8.67 14.83
C THR A 355 10.11 9.03 13.80
N LEU A 356 9.31 10.06 14.09
CA LEU A 356 8.26 10.53 13.19
C LEU A 356 8.82 10.98 11.83
N PHE A 357 8.33 10.36 10.76
CA PHE A 357 8.41 10.86 9.41
C PHE A 357 7.22 11.76 9.11
N GLU A 358 7.50 12.86 8.43
CA GLU A 358 6.50 13.79 7.97
C GLU A 358 6.82 14.20 6.54
N THR A 359 5.79 14.22 5.72
CA THR A 359 5.85 14.78 4.37
C THR A 359 4.59 15.61 4.16
N SER A 360 4.66 16.55 3.22
CA SER A 360 3.55 17.44 2.92
C SER A 360 3.35 17.57 1.43
N LEU A 361 2.09 17.69 1.01
CA LEU A 361 1.71 18.10 -0.33
C LEU A 361 1.08 19.48 -0.27
N THR A 362 1.61 20.39 -1.06
CA THR A 362 1.04 21.71 -1.27
C THR A 362 -0.02 21.63 -2.37
N LEU A 363 -1.19 22.20 -2.12
CA LEU A 363 -2.32 22.21 -3.03
C LEU A 363 -2.71 23.64 -3.38
N SER A 364 -3.43 23.83 -4.48
CA SER A 364 -4.12 25.09 -4.79
C SER A 364 -5.59 24.80 -5.08
N VAL A 365 -6.50 25.63 -4.56
CA VAL A 365 -7.94 25.47 -4.75
C VAL A 365 -8.50 26.58 -5.64
N SER A 366 -9.11 26.24 -6.78
CA SER A 366 -9.60 27.22 -7.76
C SER A 366 -11.12 27.21 -7.97
N SER A 367 -11.67 28.37 -8.39
CA SER A 367 -13.07 28.49 -8.83
C SER A 367 -13.23 27.71 -10.12
N GLY A 368 -13.78 26.51 -10.02
CA GLY A 368 -14.14 25.70 -11.17
C GLY A 368 -14.72 24.38 -10.72
N SER A 369 -15.13 23.57 -11.68
CA SER A 369 -15.50 22.16 -11.44
C SER A 369 -14.30 21.30 -11.83
N ALA A 370 -14.02 20.22 -11.10
CA ALA A 370 -12.93 19.31 -11.48
C ALA A 370 -13.06 18.88 -12.93
N LEU A 371 -11.98 19.02 -13.70
CA LEU A 371 -11.99 18.63 -15.12
C LEU A 371 -12.21 17.13 -15.28
N THR A 372 -11.79 16.31 -14.28
CA THR A 372 -11.96 14.85 -14.25
C THR A 372 -12.02 14.25 -12.83
N THR A 373 -12.70 13.12 -12.65
CA THR A 373 -12.77 12.22 -11.47
C THR A 373 -12.72 10.76 -11.93
N PHE A 374 -12.44 9.83 -11.01
CA PHE A 374 -12.36 8.40 -11.27
C PHE A 374 -13.57 7.66 -10.72
N ILE A 375 -14.10 6.72 -11.51
CA ILE A 375 -15.22 5.85 -11.13
C ILE A 375 -14.84 4.40 -11.42
N SER A 376 -15.24 3.50 -10.53
CA SER A 376 -15.06 2.06 -10.73
C SER A 376 -16.36 1.32 -10.48
N GLY A 377 -16.68 0.34 -11.32
CA GLY A 377 -17.84 -0.52 -11.14
C GLY A 377 -17.61 -1.94 -11.63
N LYS A 378 -18.40 -2.86 -11.09
CA LYS A 378 -18.26 -4.30 -11.33
C LYS A 378 -18.98 -4.74 -12.60
N ILE A 379 -18.42 -5.77 -13.25
CA ILE A 379 -19.01 -6.53 -14.35
C ILE A 379 -18.99 -8.00 -13.97
N GLU A 380 -20.16 -8.61 -13.83
CA GLU A 380 -20.31 -10.06 -13.70
C GLU A 380 -20.66 -10.66 -15.06
N CYS A 381 -20.23 -11.90 -15.32
CA CYS A 381 -20.39 -12.51 -16.63
C CYS A 381 -20.98 -13.92 -16.60
N LEU A 382 -21.99 -14.13 -17.46
CA LEU A 382 -22.62 -15.41 -17.73
C LEU A 382 -22.50 -15.78 -19.21
N THR A 383 -22.05 -17.01 -19.46
CA THR A 383 -21.98 -17.61 -20.79
C THR A 383 -22.79 -18.91 -20.84
N VAL A 384 -22.75 -19.62 -21.97
CA VAL A 384 -23.36 -20.94 -22.13
C VAL A 384 -22.29 -21.99 -22.37
N GLN A 385 -22.54 -23.21 -21.92
CA GLN A 385 -21.68 -24.35 -22.25
C GLN A 385 -22.10 -24.95 -23.61
N GLY A 386 -21.25 -24.84 -24.62
CA GLY A 386 -21.54 -25.34 -25.97
C GLY A 386 -22.69 -24.56 -26.64
N ASN A 387 -23.56 -25.25 -27.38
CA ASN A 387 -24.73 -24.62 -28.05
C ASN A 387 -25.99 -24.61 -27.14
N GLY A 388 -25.80 -24.63 -25.82
CA GLY A 388 -26.89 -24.65 -24.86
C GLY A 388 -27.47 -23.26 -24.56
N THR A 389 -28.49 -23.21 -23.72
CA THR A 389 -29.10 -21.96 -23.20
C THR A 389 -28.95 -21.83 -21.68
N THR A 390 -28.31 -22.80 -21.02
CA THR A 390 -28.10 -22.83 -19.58
C THR A 390 -26.94 -21.90 -19.19
N PRO A 391 -27.16 -20.92 -18.31
CA PRO A 391 -26.09 -20.03 -17.87
C PRO A 391 -25.02 -20.76 -17.07
N VAL A 392 -23.77 -20.43 -17.35
CA VAL A 392 -22.58 -20.81 -16.58
C VAL A 392 -21.67 -19.59 -16.43
N ALA A 393 -20.81 -19.60 -15.42
CA ALA A 393 -19.83 -18.54 -15.19
C ALA A 393 -18.87 -18.39 -16.40
N CYS A 394 -18.52 -17.14 -16.74
CA CYS A 394 -17.56 -16.86 -17.80
C CYS A 394 -16.12 -17.26 -17.42
N LYS A 395 -15.25 -17.21 -18.43
CA LYS A 395 -13.79 -17.26 -18.27
C LYS A 395 -13.22 -15.87 -18.47
N SER A 396 -12.03 -15.59 -17.91
CA SER A 396 -11.39 -14.26 -18.00
C SER A 396 -11.18 -13.77 -19.44
N GLN A 397 -11.06 -14.69 -20.41
CA GLN A 397 -10.94 -14.39 -21.84
C GLN A 397 -12.23 -13.85 -22.48
N ASP A 398 -13.40 -14.09 -21.87
CA ASP A 398 -14.69 -13.61 -22.37
C ASP A 398 -14.81 -12.08 -22.24
N PHE A 399 -13.97 -11.45 -21.40
CA PHE A 399 -13.85 -10.00 -21.27
C PHE A 399 -12.89 -9.35 -22.26
N ASN A 400 -12.16 -10.11 -23.09
CA ASN A 400 -11.10 -9.57 -23.96
C ASN A 400 -11.57 -8.48 -24.93
N ASN A 401 -12.85 -8.47 -25.26
CA ASN A 401 -13.44 -7.52 -26.20
C ASN A 401 -14.48 -6.63 -25.52
N THR A 402 -14.60 -6.68 -24.19
CA THR A 402 -15.51 -5.82 -23.43
C THR A 402 -14.97 -4.41 -23.43
N VAL A 403 -15.83 -3.44 -23.73
CA VAL A 403 -15.49 -2.03 -23.79
C VAL A 403 -16.53 -1.25 -23.02
N ALA A 404 -16.06 -0.43 -22.08
CA ALA A 404 -16.86 0.62 -21.45
C ALA A 404 -16.49 1.97 -22.09
N THR A 405 -17.46 2.84 -22.33
CA THR A 405 -17.24 4.15 -22.96
C THR A 405 -18.12 5.21 -22.29
N PRO A 406 -17.54 6.26 -21.70
CA PRO A 406 -18.30 7.37 -21.14
C PRO A 406 -18.77 8.31 -22.26
N ASP A 407 -19.93 8.96 -22.08
CA ASP A 407 -20.56 9.86 -23.06
C ASP A 407 -19.96 11.29 -23.11
N GLY A 408 -18.79 11.51 -22.51
CA GLY A 408 -18.09 12.80 -22.43
C GLY A 408 -16.57 12.70 -22.60
N ASN A 409 -15.84 13.72 -22.13
CA ASN A 409 -14.37 13.70 -22.08
C ASN A 409 -13.95 12.72 -20.98
N GLY A 410 -13.59 11.51 -21.38
CA GLY A 410 -13.22 10.45 -20.46
C GLY A 410 -12.74 9.20 -21.20
N SER A 411 -12.19 8.28 -20.45
CA SER A 411 -11.77 6.98 -20.96
C SER A 411 -12.07 5.91 -19.92
N CYS A 412 -12.26 4.67 -20.35
CA CYS A 412 -12.42 3.54 -19.45
C CYS A 412 -11.45 2.41 -19.82
N THR A 413 -11.01 1.68 -18.81
CA THR A 413 -10.30 0.41 -18.95
C THR A 413 -11.15 -0.72 -18.34
N ILE A 414 -10.93 -1.94 -18.81
CA ILE A 414 -11.51 -3.16 -18.22
C ILE A 414 -10.41 -3.93 -17.52
N ARG A 415 -10.50 -4.04 -16.20
CA ARG A 415 -9.61 -4.83 -15.35
C ARG A 415 -10.27 -6.17 -15.02
N LYS A 416 -9.62 -7.28 -15.33
CA LYS A 416 -10.14 -8.62 -14.99
C LYS A 416 -9.83 -8.93 -13.53
N ASP A 417 -10.76 -9.59 -12.86
CA ASP A 417 -10.56 -10.05 -11.49
C ASP A 417 -9.91 -11.46 -11.45
N SER A 418 -9.49 -11.87 -10.26
CA SER A 418 -9.07 -13.22 -9.93
C SER A 418 -10.20 -14.25 -10.12
N ASP A 419 -11.45 -13.86 -9.85
CA ASP A 419 -12.62 -14.62 -10.28
C ASP A 419 -12.73 -14.53 -11.81
N PRO A 420 -12.64 -15.66 -12.54
CA PRO A 420 -12.71 -15.67 -14.00
C PRO A 420 -14.03 -15.16 -14.57
N ALA A 421 -15.09 -15.03 -13.76
CA ALA A 421 -16.39 -14.52 -14.16
C ALA A 421 -16.63 -13.05 -13.79
N THR A 422 -15.63 -12.38 -13.22
CA THR A 422 -15.73 -11.00 -12.74
C THR A 422 -14.68 -10.11 -13.39
N ALA A 423 -15.07 -8.88 -13.71
CA ALA A 423 -14.19 -7.80 -14.15
C ALA A 423 -14.69 -6.47 -13.57
N PHE A 424 -13.88 -5.43 -13.69
CA PHE A 424 -14.20 -4.06 -13.30
C PHE A 424 -14.02 -3.15 -14.49
N TYR A 425 -14.94 -2.19 -14.66
CA TYR A 425 -14.71 -1.03 -15.52
C TYR A 425 -14.22 0.12 -14.66
N GLU A 426 -13.16 0.75 -15.10
CA GLU A 426 -12.47 1.82 -14.40
C GLU A 426 -12.42 3.01 -15.35
N CYS A 427 -13.12 4.10 -15.03
CA CYS A 427 -13.25 5.23 -15.93
C CYS A 427 -12.76 6.53 -15.32
N THR A 428 -12.09 7.34 -16.13
CA THR A 428 -11.87 8.76 -15.88
C THR A 428 -12.97 9.55 -16.58
N VAL A 429 -13.70 10.40 -15.88
CA VAL A 429 -14.87 11.15 -16.39
C VAL A 429 -14.84 12.58 -15.87
N THR A 430 -15.51 13.54 -16.50
CA THR A 430 -15.58 14.92 -15.97
C THR A 430 -16.33 14.99 -14.63
N ALA A 431 -15.70 15.57 -13.61
CA ALA A 431 -16.32 15.69 -12.28
C ALA A 431 -17.45 16.72 -12.27
N GLY A 432 -18.40 16.56 -11.36
CA GLY A 432 -19.57 17.45 -11.26
C GLY A 432 -20.53 17.36 -12.46
N GLN A 433 -20.32 16.43 -13.39
CA GLN A 433 -21.24 16.11 -14.48
C GLN A 433 -21.84 14.72 -14.25
N ALA A 434 -23.11 14.57 -14.63
CA ALA A 434 -23.67 13.24 -14.78
C ALA A 434 -22.99 12.57 -15.98
N VAL A 435 -22.70 11.27 -15.88
CA VAL A 435 -22.07 10.52 -16.96
C VAL A 435 -22.88 9.27 -17.28
N THR A 436 -22.95 8.94 -18.57
CA THR A 436 -23.47 7.68 -19.05
C THR A 436 -22.31 6.82 -19.52
N ILE A 437 -22.11 5.66 -18.89
CA ILE A 437 -21.14 4.67 -19.32
C ILE A 437 -21.87 3.64 -20.16
N THR A 438 -21.48 3.49 -21.42
CA THR A 438 -22.06 2.51 -22.35
C THR A 438 -21.16 1.30 -22.46
N PHE A 439 -21.76 0.11 -22.40
CA PHE A 439 -21.03 -1.16 -22.48
C PHE A 439 -21.28 -1.82 -23.83
N THR A 440 -20.19 -2.19 -24.49
CA THR A 440 -20.21 -2.83 -25.81
C THR A 440 -19.20 -3.97 -25.87
N ASN A 441 -19.33 -4.81 -26.89
CA ASN A 441 -18.32 -5.79 -27.24
C ASN A 441 -17.74 -5.43 -28.61
N ASN A 442 -16.41 -5.24 -28.68
CA ASN A 442 -15.72 -4.76 -29.87
C ASN A 442 -15.51 -5.85 -30.95
N GLN A 443 -16.11 -7.03 -30.78
CA GLN A 443 -16.20 -8.04 -31.83
C GLN A 443 -17.50 -7.89 -32.64
N PRO A 444 -17.43 -7.73 -33.97
CA PRO A 444 -18.60 -7.55 -34.84
C PRO A 444 -19.63 -8.69 -34.80
N SER A 445 -19.23 -9.87 -34.32
CA SER A 445 -20.07 -11.07 -34.18
C SER A 445 -20.12 -11.57 -32.73
N SER A 446 -20.00 -10.66 -31.76
CA SER A 446 -20.08 -11.01 -30.34
C SER A 446 -21.45 -11.61 -30.01
N ASP A 447 -21.43 -12.76 -29.35
CA ASP A 447 -22.61 -13.37 -28.75
C ASP A 447 -22.94 -12.75 -27.39
N PHE A 448 -22.32 -11.67 -26.94
CA PHE A 448 -22.59 -11.05 -25.63
C PHE A 448 -23.41 -9.75 -25.74
N VAL A 449 -24.38 -9.59 -24.81
CA VAL A 449 -25.10 -8.34 -24.50
C VAL A 449 -24.84 -7.92 -23.06
N PHE A 450 -25.18 -6.66 -22.76
CA PHE A 450 -25.03 -6.08 -21.43
C PHE A 450 -26.39 -5.74 -20.82
N ASN A 451 -26.57 -6.05 -19.54
CA ASN A 451 -27.76 -5.71 -18.77
C ASN A 451 -27.36 -5.08 -17.41
N PRO A 452 -27.58 -3.78 -17.20
CA PRO A 452 -28.04 -2.81 -18.21
C PRO A 452 -26.97 -2.58 -19.30
N SER A 453 -27.38 -2.11 -20.48
CA SER A 453 -26.43 -1.79 -21.57
C SER A 453 -25.67 -0.48 -21.34
N SER A 454 -26.14 0.33 -20.40
CA SER A 454 -25.50 1.54 -19.95
C SER A 454 -25.79 1.80 -18.48
N VAL A 455 -24.86 2.44 -17.81
CA VAL A 455 -25.00 2.91 -16.42
C VAL A 455 -25.06 4.43 -16.45
N ASN A 456 -26.14 4.99 -15.93
CA ASN A 456 -26.30 6.44 -15.77
C ASN A 456 -25.93 6.81 -14.34
N LEU A 457 -24.88 7.59 -14.17
CA LEU A 457 -24.43 8.07 -12.86
C LEU A 457 -24.83 9.52 -12.69
N THR A 458 -25.43 9.82 -11.54
CA THR A 458 -25.70 11.19 -11.12
C THR A 458 -24.40 11.91 -10.76
N THR A 459 -24.45 13.24 -10.73
CA THR A 459 -23.31 14.07 -10.26
C THR A 459 -22.82 13.66 -8.88
N THR A 460 -23.73 13.28 -7.97
CA THR A 460 -23.39 12.80 -6.63
C THR A 460 -22.66 11.46 -6.66
N GLN A 461 -23.11 10.50 -7.47
CA GLN A 461 -22.44 9.20 -7.62
C GLN A 461 -21.07 9.33 -8.27
N VAL A 462 -20.93 10.21 -9.26
CA VAL A 462 -19.65 10.51 -9.93
C VAL A 462 -18.64 11.14 -8.97
N ASN A 463 -19.08 12.04 -8.09
CA ASN A 463 -18.19 12.74 -7.17
C ASN A 463 -17.78 11.89 -5.96
N ASN A 464 -18.65 11.00 -5.49
CA ASN A 464 -18.41 10.23 -4.27
C ASN A 464 -17.95 8.79 -4.55
N ASN A 465 -18.03 8.34 -5.81
CA ASN A 465 -17.80 6.95 -6.21
C ASN A 465 -18.59 5.93 -5.36
N THR A 466 -19.80 6.30 -4.93
CA THR A 466 -20.69 5.46 -4.13
C THR A 466 -21.87 4.99 -4.97
N ASP A 467 -22.40 3.81 -4.63
CA ASP A 467 -23.61 3.24 -5.26
C ASP A 467 -23.50 3.11 -6.79
N ILE A 468 -22.32 2.72 -7.29
CA ILE A 468 -22.09 2.49 -8.72
C ILE A 468 -22.77 1.17 -9.12
N PRO A 469 -23.74 1.20 -10.05
CA PRO A 469 -24.44 -0.02 -10.48
C PRO A 469 -23.51 -1.03 -11.14
N CYS A 470 -23.63 -2.29 -10.74
CA CYS A 470 -22.98 -3.39 -11.42
C CYS A 470 -23.69 -3.72 -12.76
N VAL A 471 -22.93 -4.27 -13.71
CA VAL A 471 -23.39 -4.65 -15.04
C VAL A 471 -23.23 -6.15 -15.27
N MET A 472 -24.23 -6.79 -15.88
CA MET A 472 -24.10 -8.18 -16.35
C MET A 472 -23.68 -8.22 -17.82
N GLN A 473 -22.59 -8.91 -18.14
CA GLN A 473 -22.27 -9.37 -19.49
C GLN A 473 -22.85 -10.77 -19.71
N ILE A 474 -23.76 -10.94 -20.66
CA ILE A 474 -24.54 -12.17 -20.82
C ILE A 474 -24.50 -12.66 -22.25
N ASN A 475 -24.25 -13.95 -22.46
CA ASN A 475 -24.34 -14.55 -23.78
C ASN A 475 -25.80 -14.55 -24.29
N ASN A 476 -26.03 -14.06 -25.51
CA ASN A 476 -27.29 -13.89 -26.22
C ASN A 476 -28.09 -15.18 -26.40
N ASN A 477 -27.44 -16.33 -26.31
CA ASN A 477 -28.13 -17.63 -26.31
C ASN A 477 -28.94 -17.85 -25.01
N ILE A 478 -28.72 -17.06 -23.97
CA ILE A 478 -29.51 -17.06 -22.73
C ILE A 478 -30.77 -16.22 -22.96
N THR A 479 -31.86 -16.88 -23.30
CA THR A 479 -33.11 -16.24 -23.76
C THR A 479 -33.86 -15.43 -22.69
N ASN A 480 -33.51 -15.57 -21.42
CA ASN A 480 -34.07 -14.82 -20.28
C ASN A 480 -33.06 -13.85 -19.65
N PHE A 481 -32.06 -13.37 -20.40
CA PHE A 481 -30.98 -12.53 -19.87
C PHE A 481 -31.45 -11.33 -19.03
N VAL A 482 -32.63 -10.75 -19.33
CA VAL A 482 -33.22 -9.63 -18.58
C VAL A 482 -33.58 -9.95 -17.11
N THR A 483 -33.66 -11.24 -16.74
CA THR A 483 -33.94 -11.67 -15.36
C THR A 483 -32.70 -11.80 -14.49
N TYR A 484 -31.51 -11.67 -15.07
CA TYR A 484 -30.25 -11.72 -14.32
C TYR A 484 -29.82 -10.31 -13.97
N SER A 485 -29.56 -10.10 -12.69
CA SER A 485 -29.04 -8.86 -12.13
C SER A 485 -27.76 -9.18 -11.38
N CYS A 486 -26.72 -8.40 -11.65
CA CYS A 486 -25.52 -8.42 -10.84
C CYS A 486 -25.85 -7.90 -9.42
N GLN A 487 -25.24 -8.47 -8.40
CA GLN A 487 -25.28 -7.89 -7.05
C GLN A 487 -24.17 -6.83 -6.96
N PRO A 488 -24.42 -5.61 -6.43
CA PRO A 488 -23.40 -4.58 -6.25
C PRO A 488 -22.14 -5.12 -5.58
#